data_AF-A0A7M3T1X9-F1
#
_entry.id   AF-A0A7M3T1X9-F1
#
_cell.length_a   1.000
_cell.length_b   1.000
_cell.length_c   1.000
_cell.angle_alpha   90.00
_cell.angle_beta   90.00
_cell.angle_gamma   90.00
#
_symmetry.space_group_name_H-M   'P 1'
#
loop_
_entity.id
_entity.type
_entity.pdbx_description
1 polymer ?
#
loop_
_entity_poly.entity_id
_entity_poly.type
_entity_poly.pdbx_seq_one_letter_code
_entity_poly.pdbx_strand_id
1 'polypeptide(L)'
;ISDGECTFPRSRTWDRGDRLFCDSPNISLVYRVNLERSLQFGNTGSATPDAKIVRISLDDESAGAGIQLNEDLTWSENIADYLLLDGWARDYATDAIAQDYRFTIDASNTKAAVLKSLPTNLNSKYEHREISGFEVGVTGGVEVNKDGPKAKLEASAKFSQQRQLAYNTQDYRVERSAPSAQKVSFSWVRDQYAMAESLLSSKTATVWGMGYDVDHNRIQPLSYKGFVPNLDVIYKAAPDETGSTEFKIDSSVNIRPIYTGIYKHYYVVGGHVSFQGFEDVDKRRRVTASTSFKVDWNHPVFTGGRPVNLQLGGFDNRCLSAGAEHGLSAVTCDETSAAQSFIYDQYGRYVSALDTRRCLDGNNLGQLQSCSLSLGQRWEWKADSDALSNLSAHQLLGHNKQTGELALYDENG
;
A
#
# COMPACT_ATOMS: atom_id res chain seq x y z
N ILE A 1 18.29 -4.87 10.12
CA ILE A 1 18.16 -4.65 11.58
C ILE A 1 19.56 -4.71 12.14
N SER A 2 19.96 -3.79 13.01
CA SER A 2 21.32 -3.75 13.54
C SER A 2 21.54 -4.77 14.66
N ASP A 3 22.79 -5.16 14.90
CA ASP A 3 23.16 -6.05 16.00
C ASP A 3 22.74 -5.47 17.36
N GLY A 4 22.87 -4.16 17.55
CA GLY A 4 22.42 -3.47 18.76
C GLY A 4 20.91 -3.60 19.00
N GLU A 5 20.09 -3.55 17.94
CA GLU A 5 18.65 -3.78 18.03
C GLU A 5 18.29 -5.24 18.32
N CYS A 6 19.18 -6.18 18.03
CA CYS A 6 19.00 -7.62 18.32
C CYS A 6 19.77 -8.10 19.56
N THR A 7 20.38 -7.19 20.31
CA THR A 7 21.14 -7.51 21.53
C THR A 7 20.26 -7.36 22.78
N PHE A 8 20.25 -8.40 23.61
CA PHE A 8 19.48 -8.50 24.86
C PHE A 8 20.31 -9.21 25.95
N PRO A 9 19.90 -9.17 27.23
CA PRO A 9 20.60 -9.87 28.31
C PRO A 9 20.74 -11.37 28.03
N ARG A 10 21.93 -11.91 28.23
CA ARG A 10 22.22 -13.35 28.05
C ARG A 10 21.56 -14.23 29.10
N SER A 11 21.27 -13.67 30.27
CA SER A 11 20.57 -14.34 31.36
C SER A 11 19.46 -13.44 31.86
N ARG A 12 18.34 -14.06 32.23
CA ARG A 12 17.21 -13.37 32.85
C ARG A 12 17.42 -13.26 34.36
N THR A 13 18.04 -14.27 34.95
CA THR A 13 18.14 -14.51 36.39
C THR A 13 19.37 -13.84 36.99
N TRP A 14 20.48 -13.81 36.24
CA TRP A 14 21.76 -13.29 36.70
C TRP A 14 22.28 -12.23 35.73
N ASP A 15 23.08 -11.30 36.24
CA ASP A 15 23.82 -10.37 35.39
C ASP A 15 25.02 -11.10 34.75
N ARG A 16 24.85 -11.49 33.48
CA ARG A 16 25.85 -12.23 32.68
C ARG A 16 26.20 -11.49 31.37
N GLY A 17 25.93 -10.18 31.33
CA GLY A 17 26.07 -9.36 30.13
C GLY A 17 25.02 -9.71 29.06
N ASP A 18 25.29 -9.26 27.83
CA ASP A 18 24.38 -9.35 26.70
C ASP A 18 24.84 -10.36 25.64
N ARG A 19 23.91 -10.75 24.77
CA ARG A 19 24.12 -11.63 23.62
C ARG A 19 23.31 -11.11 22.43
N LEU A 20 23.78 -11.40 21.22
CA LEU A 20 23.01 -11.21 19.98
C LEU A 20 22.01 -12.37 19.80
N PHE A 21 20.72 -12.07 19.65
CA PHE A 21 19.63 -13.06 19.56
C PHE A 21 19.10 -13.29 18.14
N CYS A 22 19.68 -12.61 17.15
CA CYS A 22 19.28 -12.68 15.75
C CYS A 22 20.49 -12.99 14.88
N ASP A 23 20.29 -13.70 13.78
CA ASP A 23 21.28 -13.97 12.74
C ASP A 23 20.79 -13.40 11.41
N SER A 24 21.56 -12.45 10.87
CA SER A 24 21.28 -11.74 9.61
C SER A 24 19.87 -11.11 9.53
N PRO A 25 19.39 -10.37 10.56
CA PRO A 25 18.00 -9.90 10.60
C PRO A 25 17.70 -8.77 9.61
N ASN A 26 16.63 -8.91 8.84
CA ASN A 26 16.26 -8.02 7.73
C ASN A 26 14.74 -7.76 7.63
N ILE A 27 14.38 -6.60 7.09
CA ILE A 27 13.04 -6.25 6.61
C ILE A 27 13.20 -5.80 5.15
N SER A 28 12.66 -6.56 4.20
CA SER A 28 12.71 -6.26 2.77
C SER A 28 11.35 -6.52 2.12
N LEU A 29 10.59 -5.45 1.94
CA LEU A 29 9.21 -5.48 1.47
C LEU A 29 9.07 -4.56 0.26
N VAL A 30 8.21 -4.94 -0.68
CA VAL A 30 7.95 -4.15 -1.88
C VAL A 30 6.44 -3.88 -1.97
N TYR A 31 6.04 -2.63 -1.75
CA TYR A 31 4.64 -2.24 -1.84
C TYR A 31 4.24 -1.92 -3.28
N ARG A 32 3.14 -2.49 -3.74
CA ARG A 32 2.50 -2.10 -5.00
C ARG A 32 1.53 -0.95 -4.74
N VAL A 33 1.71 0.15 -5.46
CA VAL A 33 0.84 1.33 -5.39
C VAL A 33 0.18 1.57 -6.74
N ASN A 34 -1.14 1.66 -6.75
CA ASN A 34 -1.92 2.07 -7.92
C ASN A 34 -2.67 3.37 -7.62
N LEU A 35 -2.53 4.34 -8.52
CA LEU A 35 -3.29 5.59 -8.52
C LEU A 35 -4.25 5.54 -9.70
N GLU A 36 -5.55 5.67 -9.45
CA GLU A 36 -6.57 5.56 -10.48
C GLU A 36 -7.82 6.39 -10.16
N ARG A 37 -8.66 6.62 -11.16
CA ARG A 37 -10.00 7.21 -11.01
C ARG A 37 -11.04 6.12 -11.17
N SER A 38 -11.99 6.08 -10.26
CA SER A 38 -13.25 5.37 -10.47
C SER A 38 -14.31 6.38 -10.87
N LEU A 39 -15.06 6.09 -11.93
CA LEU A 39 -16.25 6.84 -12.33
C LEU A 39 -17.51 6.16 -11.79
N GLN A 40 -18.59 6.90 -11.64
CA GLN A 40 -19.87 6.32 -11.21
C GLN A 40 -20.51 5.53 -12.36
N PHE A 41 -20.83 4.26 -12.12
CA PHE A 41 -21.49 3.39 -13.10
C PHE A 41 -22.40 2.37 -12.43
N GLY A 42 -23.66 2.30 -12.87
CA GLY A 42 -24.69 1.40 -12.36
C GLY A 42 -25.77 2.09 -11.52
N ASN A 43 -26.73 1.30 -11.03
CA ASN A 43 -27.86 1.80 -10.25
C ASN A 43 -27.48 2.07 -8.79
N THR A 44 -28.14 3.02 -8.13
CA THR A 44 -27.93 3.37 -6.73
C THR A 44 -27.94 2.13 -5.81
N GLY A 45 -26.84 1.91 -5.09
CA GLY A 45 -26.63 0.77 -4.18
C GLY A 45 -25.65 -0.30 -4.68
N SER A 46 -25.46 -0.42 -6.00
CA SER A 46 -24.46 -1.30 -6.63
C SER A 46 -23.55 -0.55 -7.61
N ALA A 47 -23.65 0.77 -7.65
CA ALA A 47 -22.84 1.63 -8.50
C ALA A 47 -21.38 1.67 -8.01
N THR A 48 -20.45 1.73 -8.96
CA THR A 48 -19.05 2.08 -8.64
C THR A 48 -19.01 3.51 -8.09
N PRO A 49 -18.13 3.83 -7.15
CA PRO A 49 -18.03 5.19 -6.61
C PRO A 49 -17.38 6.13 -7.62
N ASP A 50 -17.84 7.37 -7.73
CA ASP A 50 -17.04 8.43 -8.35
C ASP A 50 -16.03 8.97 -7.34
N ALA A 51 -14.77 8.57 -7.49
CA ALA A 51 -13.72 8.88 -6.51
C ALA A 51 -12.31 8.70 -7.08
N LYS A 52 -11.36 9.47 -6.54
CA LYS A 52 -9.93 9.26 -6.76
C LYS A 52 -9.45 8.15 -5.83
N ILE A 53 -8.71 7.17 -6.35
CA ILE A 53 -8.36 5.94 -5.63
C ILE A 53 -6.84 5.82 -5.49
N VAL A 54 -6.41 5.45 -4.28
CA VAL A 54 -5.04 5.04 -3.98
C VAL A 54 -5.10 3.64 -3.38
N ARG A 55 -4.59 2.65 -4.11
CA ARG A 55 -4.53 1.26 -3.67
C ARG A 55 -3.10 0.89 -3.32
N ILE A 56 -2.90 0.37 -2.12
CA ILE A 56 -1.60 -0.03 -1.59
C ILE A 56 -1.70 -1.50 -1.18
N SER A 57 -0.88 -2.37 -1.76
CA SER A 57 -0.91 -3.80 -1.47
C SER A 57 0.47 -4.40 -1.25
N LEU A 58 0.48 -5.48 -0.46
CA LEU A 58 1.48 -6.54 -0.47
C LEU A 58 0.73 -7.81 -0.86
N ASP A 59 1.09 -8.39 -1.99
CA ASP A 59 0.40 -9.52 -2.59
C ASP A 59 1.40 -10.54 -3.12
N ASP A 60 0.89 -11.71 -3.52
CA ASP A 60 1.70 -12.85 -3.94
C ASP A 60 2.66 -12.53 -5.11
N GLU A 61 2.38 -11.49 -5.89
CA GLU A 61 3.17 -11.10 -7.06
C GLU A 61 4.29 -10.10 -6.72
N SER A 62 4.20 -9.40 -5.59
CA SER A 62 5.05 -8.23 -5.33
C SER A 62 5.54 -8.06 -3.89
N ALA A 63 5.22 -8.96 -2.94
CA ALA A 63 5.48 -8.73 -1.51
C ALA A 63 6.96 -8.57 -1.09
N GLY A 64 7.93 -8.93 -1.95
CA GLY A 64 9.37 -8.84 -1.65
C GLY A 64 9.93 -10.09 -0.95
N ALA A 65 11.08 -9.96 -0.30
CA ALA A 65 11.74 -11.09 0.38
C ALA A 65 11.15 -11.39 1.78
N GLY A 66 10.47 -10.41 2.39
CA GLY A 66 9.81 -10.55 3.68
C GLY A 66 10.62 -10.01 4.86
N ILE A 67 10.33 -10.54 6.05
CA ILE A 67 10.99 -10.23 7.31
C ILE A 67 11.66 -11.48 7.84
N GLN A 68 12.94 -11.38 8.18
CA GLN A 68 13.75 -12.46 8.73
C GLN A 68 14.47 -11.99 10.00
N LEU A 69 14.56 -12.87 10.99
CA LEU A 69 15.28 -12.66 12.24
C LEU A 69 16.43 -13.65 12.43
N ASN A 70 16.26 -14.91 12.03
CA ASN A 70 17.22 -16.00 12.25
C ASN A 70 17.09 -17.06 11.14
N GLU A 71 18.15 -17.79 10.83
CA GLU A 71 18.05 -18.99 9.97
C GLU A 71 17.63 -20.24 10.76
N ASP A 72 18.16 -20.36 11.97
CA ASP A 72 17.92 -21.41 12.96
C ASP A 72 17.88 -20.78 14.35
N LEU A 73 17.26 -21.46 15.32
CA LEU A 73 17.20 -21.00 16.70
C LEU A 73 18.21 -21.78 17.55
N THR A 74 19.12 -21.06 18.21
CA THR A 74 20.06 -21.60 19.18
C THR A 74 19.76 -21.08 20.57
N TRP A 75 20.47 -21.58 21.59
CA TRP A 75 20.31 -21.13 22.96
C TRP A 75 21.65 -21.07 23.69
N SER A 76 21.70 -20.25 24.73
CA SER A 76 22.80 -20.24 25.70
C SER A 76 22.32 -20.64 27.08
N GLU A 77 23.13 -21.42 27.78
CA GLU A 77 22.89 -21.84 29.15
C GLU A 77 23.65 -20.92 30.12
N ASN A 78 22.99 -20.58 31.24
CA ASN A 78 23.63 -19.97 32.39
C ASN A 78 23.30 -20.80 33.64
N ILE A 79 24.30 -20.95 34.51
CA ILE A 79 24.22 -21.80 35.70
C ILE A 79 24.54 -20.94 36.93
N ALA A 80 23.86 -21.23 38.04
CA ALA A 80 24.20 -20.67 39.34
C ALA A 80 25.66 -21.03 39.71
N ASP A 81 26.45 -20.03 40.12
CA ASP A 81 27.85 -20.19 40.53
C ASP A 81 28.02 -20.30 42.06
N TYR A 82 26.91 -20.54 42.77
CA TYR A 82 26.85 -20.70 44.22
C TYR A 82 26.19 -22.03 44.60
N LEU A 83 26.45 -22.48 45.83
CA LEU A 83 25.82 -23.69 46.37
C LEU A 83 24.31 -23.49 46.46
N LEU A 84 23.56 -24.32 45.75
CA LEU A 84 22.10 -24.22 45.66
C LEU A 84 21.41 -25.45 46.24
N LEU A 85 20.70 -25.25 47.35
CA LEU A 85 19.79 -26.24 47.94
C LEU A 85 18.40 -26.12 47.33
N ASP A 86 17.82 -24.92 47.35
CA ASP A 86 16.51 -24.59 46.80
C ASP A 86 16.59 -23.22 46.11
N GLY A 87 16.08 -23.10 44.89
CA GLY A 87 16.16 -21.86 44.11
C GLY A 87 16.42 -22.07 42.61
N TRP A 88 16.69 -20.97 41.91
CA TRP A 88 17.05 -21.00 40.49
C TRP A 88 18.41 -21.64 40.26
N ALA A 89 18.43 -22.74 39.50
CA ALA A 89 19.63 -23.52 39.22
C ALA A 89 20.24 -23.18 37.86
N ARG A 90 19.38 -23.02 36.85
CA ARG A 90 19.79 -22.69 35.48
C ARG A 90 18.78 -21.74 34.85
N ASP A 91 19.24 -20.94 33.92
CA ASP A 91 18.37 -20.29 32.94
C ASP A 91 18.94 -20.41 31.54
N TYR A 92 18.04 -20.37 30.57
CA TYR A 92 18.35 -20.45 29.16
C TYR A 92 17.83 -19.22 28.46
N ALA A 93 18.65 -18.71 27.55
CA ALA A 93 18.29 -17.66 26.63
C ALA A 93 18.33 -18.21 25.21
N THR A 94 17.14 -18.44 24.65
CA THR A 94 16.94 -18.91 23.28
C THR A 94 16.80 -17.72 22.35
N ASP A 95 17.33 -17.87 21.14
CA ASP A 95 17.31 -16.86 20.08
C ASP A 95 15.90 -16.29 19.85
N ALA A 96 15.88 -15.05 19.35
CA ALA A 96 14.66 -14.28 19.31
C ALA A 96 13.73 -14.71 18.17
N ILE A 97 12.44 -14.59 18.45
CA ILE A 97 11.36 -14.76 17.48
C ILE A 97 10.54 -13.47 17.41
N ALA A 98 9.71 -13.33 16.38
CA ALA A 98 8.74 -12.26 16.32
C ALA A 98 7.59 -12.53 17.30
N GLN A 99 7.36 -11.65 18.27
CA GLN A 99 6.13 -11.68 19.07
C GLN A 99 4.93 -11.19 18.25
N ASP A 100 5.18 -10.23 17.38
CA ASP A 100 4.23 -9.77 16.38
C ASP A 100 4.94 -9.12 15.19
N TYR A 101 4.28 -9.14 14.04
CA TYR A 101 4.58 -8.29 12.89
C TYR A 101 3.46 -7.27 12.74
N ARG A 102 3.77 -6.00 12.51
CA ARG A 102 2.77 -4.94 12.40
C ARG A 102 3.02 -4.01 11.23
N PHE A 103 1.95 -3.79 10.46
CA PHE A 103 1.91 -2.93 9.28
C PHE A 103 0.87 -1.86 9.50
N THR A 104 1.25 -0.60 9.36
CA THR A 104 0.37 0.55 9.53
C THR A 104 0.44 1.42 8.29
N ILE A 105 -0.71 1.80 7.75
CA ILE A 105 -0.81 2.74 6.65
C ILE A 105 -1.64 3.93 7.13
N ASP A 106 -1.08 5.13 7.00
CA ASP A 106 -1.64 6.36 7.55
C ASP A 106 -1.62 7.47 6.50
N ALA A 107 -2.77 8.12 6.30
CA ALA A 107 -2.89 9.30 5.46
C ALA A 107 -2.69 10.58 6.29
N SER A 108 -1.77 11.44 5.89
CA SER A 108 -1.41 12.68 6.58
C SER A 108 -2.53 13.70 6.78
N ASN A 109 -3.66 13.58 6.08
CA ASN A 109 -4.79 14.49 6.17
C ASN A 109 -6.13 13.81 5.86
N THR A 110 -7.23 14.54 6.07
CA THR A 110 -8.60 14.04 5.93
C THR A 110 -9.10 13.93 4.50
N LYS A 111 -8.28 14.28 3.50
CA LYS A 111 -8.66 14.20 2.07
C LYS A 111 -8.79 12.76 1.59
N ALA A 112 -8.02 11.86 2.19
CA ALA A 112 -8.10 10.43 1.95
C ALA A 112 -8.81 9.73 3.11
N ALA A 113 -9.63 8.74 2.78
CA ALA A 113 -10.26 7.84 3.73
C ALA A 113 -10.18 6.39 3.24
N VAL A 114 -9.96 5.45 4.15
CA VAL A 114 -9.99 4.02 3.88
C VAL A 114 -11.38 3.64 3.38
N LEU A 115 -11.46 3.16 2.15
CA LEU A 115 -12.67 2.65 1.52
C LEU A 115 -12.86 1.17 1.82
N LYS A 116 -11.80 0.38 1.65
CA LYS A 116 -11.79 -1.07 1.87
C LYS A 116 -10.39 -1.48 2.27
N SER A 117 -10.29 -2.54 3.06
CA SER A 117 -8.99 -3.11 3.41
C SER A 117 -9.11 -4.59 3.76
N LEU A 118 -8.12 -5.39 3.40
CA LEU A 118 -7.98 -6.79 3.75
C LEU A 118 -6.57 -7.06 4.30
N PRO A 119 -6.41 -8.08 5.17
CA PRO A 119 -7.45 -8.96 5.71
C PRO A 119 -8.32 -8.29 6.80
N THR A 120 -9.46 -8.91 7.14
CA THR A 120 -10.15 -8.64 8.42
C THR A 120 -9.45 -9.40 9.56
N ASN A 121 -10.08 -9.53 10.73
CA ASN A 121 -9.51 -10.37 11.78
C ASN A 121 -9.49 -11.83 11.32
N LEU A 122 -8.32 -12.47 11.39
CA LEU A 122 -8.13 -13.88 11.06
C LEU A 122 -7.65 -14.64 12.29
N ASN A 123 -8.10 -15.88 12.46
CA ASN A 123 -7.62 -16.75 13.53
C ASN A 123 -6.23 -17.33 13.21
N SER A 124 -5.59 -17.92 14.22
CA SER A 124 -4.42 -18.78 14.01
C SER A 124 -4.77 -20.08 13.29
N LYS A 125 -3.77 -20.70 12.67
CA LYS A 125 -3.91 -21.89 11.80
C LYS A 125 -4.91 -21.68 10.67
N TYR A 126 -5.06 -20.44 10.21
CA TYR A 126 -5.88 -20.10 9.05
C TYR A 126 -5.03 -20.23 7.79
N GLU A 127 -5.53 -21.02 6.84
CA GLU A 127 -4.90 -21.20 5.53
C GLU A 127 -5.95 -21.02 4.44
N HIS A 128 -5.84 -19.93 3.67
CA HIS A 128 -6.73 -19.66 2.56
C HIS A 128 -6.14 -18.68 1.56
N ARG A 129 -6.61 -18.74 0.32
CA ARG A 129 -6.35 -17.72 -0.70
C ARG A 129 -7.61 -16.90 -0.91
N GLU A 130 -7.51 -15.59 -0.77
CA GLU A 130 -8.60 -14.66 -0.99
C GLU A 130 -8.28 -13.75 -2.19
N ILE A 131 -9.31 -13.42 -2.98
CA ILE A 131 -9.20 -12.45 -4.06
C ILE A 131 -9.77 -11.11 -3.58
N SER A 132 -8.90 -10.12 -3.41
CA SER A 132 -9.35 -8.74 -3.18
C SER A 132 -9.77 -8.10 -4.50
N GLY A 133 -11.07 -8.17 -4.79
CA GLY A 133 -11.69 -7.42 -5.88
C GLY A 133 -12.06 -5.99 -5.49
N PHE A 134 -11.83 -5.06 -6.42
CA PHE A 134 -12.36 -3.71 -6.40
C PHE A 134 -12.93 -3.34 -7.78
N GLU A 135 -14.18 -2.91 -7.83
CA GLU A 135 -14.84 -2.48 -9.07
C GLU A 135 -14.65 -0.98 -9.28
N VAL A 136 -14.09 -0.61 -10.43
CA VAL A 136 -13.99 0.78 -10.88
C VAL A 136 -14.86 1.00 -12.10
N GLY A 137 -15.55 2.14 -12.15
CA GLY A 137 -16.24 2.56 -13.36
C GLY A 137 -15.24 3.15 -14.35
N VAL A 138 -15.28 2.68 -15.59
CA VAL A 138 -14.34 3.07 -16.64
C VAL A 138 -15.09 3.51 -17.89
N THR A 139 -14.45 4.37 -18.68
CA THR A 139 -14.85 4.59 -20.06
C THR A 139 -14.38 3.39 -20.87
N GLY A 140 -15.31 2.49 -21.17
CA GLY A 140 -15.11 1.38 -22.09
C GLY A 140 -14.75 1.93 -23.46
N GLY A 141 -13.64 1.43 -24.01
CA GLY A 141 -13.21 1.80 -25.34
C GLY A 141 -14.28 1.43 -26.35
N VAL A 142 -14.98 2.43 -26.89
CA VAL A 142 -15.43 2.34 -28.27
C VAL A 142 -14.14 2.05 -29.05
N GLU A 143 -14.12 0.98 -29.85
CA GLU A 143 -13.05 0.76 -30.83
C GLU A 143 -12.65 2.12 -31.39
N VAL A 144 -11.35 2.42 -31.43
CA VAL A 144 -10.85 3.53 -32.24
C VAL A 144 -11.29 3.18 -33.66
N ASN A 145 -12.49 3.63 -34.03
CA ASN A 145 -12.98 3.55 -35.37
C ASN A 145 -12.06 4.40 -36.24
N LYS A 146 -12.21 4.28 -37.55
CA LYS A 146 -11.35 4.97 -38.53
C LYS A 146 -11.29 6.51 -38.33
N ASP A 147 -12.14 7.07 -37.48
CA ASP A 147 -12.33 8.50 -37.24
C ASP A 147 -11.64 9.02 -35.95
N GLY A 148 -10.93 8.18 -35.18
CA GLY A 148 -10.10 8.61 -34.04
C GLY A 148 -10.82 8.79 -32.68
N PRO A 149 -10.08 9.18 -31.60
CA PRO A 149 -10.61 9.22 -30.23
C PRO A 149 -11.48 10.46 -29.98
N LYS A 150 -12.77 10.38 -30.33
CA LYS A 150 -13.76 11.47 -30.23
C LYS A 150 -14.78 11.31 -29.08
N ALA A 151 -14.65 10.26 -28.26
CA ALA A 151 -15.61 9.94 -27.19
C ALA A 151 -15.38 10.78 -25.91
N LYS A 152 -16.46 11.36 -25.36
CA LYS A 152 -16.45 12.03 -24.05
C LYS A 152 -16.17 11.02 -22.93
N LEU A 153 -15.59 11.48 -21.83
CA LEU A 153 -15.36 10.66 -20.66
C LEU A 153 -16.68 10.34 -19.94
N GLU A 154 -17.33 9.25 -20.32
CA GLU A 154 -18.49 8.71 -19.61
C GLU A 154 -18.19 7.27 -19.16
N ALA A 155 -18.67 6.90 -17.98
CA ALA A 155 -18.53 5.51 -17.55
C ALA A 155 -19.48 4.65 -18.39
N SER A 156 -18.92 3.70 -19.14
CA SER A 156 -19.69 2.79 -20.01
C SER A 156 -19.50 1.33 -19.64
N ALA A 157 -18.56 1.02 -18.74
CA ALA A 157 -18.33 -0.33 -18.23
C ALA A 157 -17.82 -0.32 -16.78
N LYS A 158 -17.90 -1.49 -16.13
CA LYS A 158 -17.17 -1.79 -14.89
C LYS A 158 -15.92 -2.58 -15.21
N PHE A 159 -14.83 -2.27 -14.54
CA PHE A 159 -13.62 -3.09 -14.53
C PHE A 159 -13.34 -3.58 -13.11
N SER A 160 -13.11 -4.88 -12.95
CA SER A 160 -12.77 -5.49 -11.67
C SER A 160 -11.25 -5.64 -11.56
N GLN A 161 -10.63 -4.83 -10.70
CA GLN A 161 -9.21 -4.95 -10.39
C GLN A 161 -9.03 -5.93 -9.23
N GLN A 162 -8.33 -7.03 -9.48
CA GLN A 162 -8.14 -8.11 -8.52
C GLN A 162 -6.70 -8.17 -7.98
N ARG A 163 -6.57 -8.58 -6.72
CA ARG A 163 -5.30 -8.91 -6.06
C ARG A 163 -5.46 -10.27 -5.40
N GLN A 164 -4.50 -11.17 -5.60
CA GLN A 164 -4.48 -12.47 -4.93
C GLN A 164 -3.70 -12.34 -3.63
N LEU A 165 -4.32 -12.77 -2.53
CA LEU A 165 -3.75 -12.72 -1.19
C LEU A 165 -3.76 -14.15 -0.63
N ALA A 166 -2.59 -14.74 -0.41
CA ALA A 166 -2.45 -16.00 0.33
C ALA A 166 -2.22 -15.73 1.82
N TYR A 167 -3.03 -16.32 2.68
CA TYR A 167 -2.84 -16.28 4.11
C TYR A 167 -2.49 -17.67 4.61
N ASN A 168 -1.36 -17.80 5.29
CA ASN A 168 -1.02 -18.94 6.11
C ASN A 168 -0.55 -18.40 7.46
N THR A 169 -1.46 -18.34 8.44
CA THR A 169 -1.21 -17.61 9.69
C THR A 169 -0.45 -18.43 10.71
N GLN A 170 -0.48 -19.77 10.61
CA GLN A 170 0.22 -20.71 11.49
C GLN A 170 0.03 -20.36 12.98
N ASP A 171 1.09 -19.88 13.66
CA ASP A 171 1.06 -19.51 15.07
C ASP A 171 0.36 -18.18 15.36
N TYR A 172 0.16 -17.35 14.34
CA TYR A 172 -0.30 -15.98 14.49
C TYR A 172 -1.79 -15.87 14.21
N ARG A 173 -2.47 -15.00 14.92
CA ARG A 173 -3.75 -14.45 14.47
C ARG A 173 -3.52 -13.08 13.85
N VAL A 174 -4.42 -12.63 12.98
CA VAL A 174 -4.36 -11.29 12.40
C VAL A 174 -5.37 -10.40 13.08
N GLU A 175 -4.90 -9.29 13.64
CA GLU A 175 -5.72 -8.25 14.24
C GLU A 175 -5.72 -7.02 13.34
N ARG A 176 -6.89 -6.69 12.81
CA ARG A 176 -7.14 -5.47 12.06
C ARG A 176 -7.65 -4.39 13.00
N SER A 177 -6.98 -3.24 12.99
CA SER A 177 -7.44 -2.03 13.70
C SER A 177 -7.54 -0.86 12.72
N ALA A 178 -8.62 -0.08 12.84
CA ALA A 178 -8.86 1.11 12.04
C ALA A 178 -9.26 2.26 12.99
N PRO A 179 -8.29 2.89 13.67
CA PRO A 179 -8.57 3.90 14.70
C PRO A 179 -9.18 5.19 14.15
N SER A 180 -9.03 5.46 12.85
CA SER A 180 -9.64 6.59 12.16
C SER A 180 -9.93 6.24 10.70
N ALA A 181 -10.61 7.14 9.98
CA ALA A 181 -10.81 6.98 8.54
C ALA A 181 -9.49 7.07 7.74
N GLN A 182 -8.43 7.66 8.30
CA GLN A 182 -7.14 7.88 7.62
C GLN A 182 -6.14 6.76 7.88
N LYS A 183 -6.40 5.89 8.87
CA LYS A 183 -5.40 4.98 9.41
C LYS A 183 -5.95 3.58 9.56
N VAL A 184 -5.19 2.62 9.05
CA VAL A 184 -5.44 1.19 9.25
C VAL A 184 -4.14 0.49 9.62
N SER A 185 -4.24 -0.53 10.47
CA SER A 185 -3.12 -1.39 10.84
C SER A 185 -3.52 -2.85 10.89
N PHE A 186 -2.57 -3.71 10.52
CA PHE A 186 -2.69 -5.17 10.60
C PHE A 186 -1.54 -5.69 11.45
N SER A 187 -1.87 -6.47 12.47
CA SER A 187 -0.89 -7.07 13.36
C SER A 187 -1.03 -8.59 13.32
N TRP A 188 0.01 -9.29 12.89
CA TRP A 188 0.13 -10.73 13.07
C TRP A 188 0.67 -10.94 14.48
N VAL A 189 -0.20 -11.33 15.41
CA VAL A 189 0.13 -11.48 16.83
C VAL A 189 0.21 -12.97 17.16
N ARG A 190 1.28 -13.41 17.83
CA ARG A 190 1.39 -14.81 18.28
C ARG A 190 0.18 -15.18 19.14
N ASP A 191 -0.49 -16.25 18.76
CA ASP A 191 -1.67 -16.80 19.43
C ASP A 191 -1.39 -18.23 19.90
N GLN A 192 -0.82 -19.07 19.03
CA GLN A 192 -0.31 -20.39 19.41
C GLN A 192 1.11 -20.27 19.93
N TYR A 193 1.38 -21.00 21.02
CA TYR A 193 2.68 -21.00 21.69
C TYR A 193 3.21 -19.60 21.94
N ALA A 194 2.32 -18.71 22.39
CA ALA A 194 2.58 -17.29 22.56
C ALA A 194 3.42 -16.99 23.80
N MET A 195 3.63 -17.97 24.69
CA MET A 195 4.39 -17.81 25.93
C MET A 195 5.60 -18.75 25.97
N ALA A 196 6.69 -18.37 26.62
CA ALA A 196 7.87 -19.19 26.84
C ALA A 196 7.49 -20.48 27.60
N GLU A 197 6.57 -20.37 28.56
CA GLU A 197 6.02 -21.49 29.32
C GLU A 197 5.38 -22.53 28.38
N SER A 198 4.66 -22.07 27.35
CA SER A 198 3.99 -22.96 26.40
C SER A 198 4.93 -23.70 25.45
N LEU A 199 6.21 -23.32 25.42
CA LEU A 199 7.24 -23.99 24.63
C LEU A 199 7.92 -25.12 25.39
N LEU A 200 7.70 -25.24 26.71
CA LEU A 200 8.32 -26.30 27.52
C LEU A 200 7.71 -27.67 27.19
N SER A 201 8.56 -28.69 26.99
CA SER A 201 8.14 -30.08 26.78
C SER A 201 7.62 -30.74 28.05
N SER A 202 8.12 -30.32 29.21
CA SER A 202 7.75 -30.87 30.50
C SER A 202 7.64 -29.77 31.57
N LYS A 203 7.02 -30.10 32.71
CA LYS A 203 6.92 -29.16 33.84
C LYS A 203 7.93 -29.47 34.94
N THR A 204 8.33 -30.73 35.06
CA THR A 204 9.19 -31.20 36.14
C THR A 204 10.08 -32.34 35.67
N ALA A 205 11.27 -32.46 36.26
CA ALA A 205 12.15 -33.60 36.10
C ALA A 205 12.83 -33.97 37.42
N THR A 206 13.57 -35.08 37.41
CA THR A 206 14.50 -35.39 38.51
C THR A 206 15.66 -34.40 38.51
N VAL A 207 16.38 -34.29 39.63
CA VAL A 207 17.56 -33.40 39.72
C VAL A 207 18.68 -33.75 38.73
N TRP A 208 18.72 -34.96 38.18
CA TRP A 208 19.69 -35.36 37.16
C TRP A 208 19.24 -34.98 35.74
N GLY A 209 17.94 -34.69 35.56
CA GLY A 209 17.33 -34.28 34.29
C GLY A 209 17.34 -32.76 34.07
N MET A 210 18.31 -32.05 34.65
CA MET A 210 18.47 -30.61 34.45
C MET A 210 19.09 -30.33 33.07
N GLY A 211 18.25 -30.07 32.07
CA GLY A 211 18.66 -29.73 30.72
C GLY A 211 17.70 -28.77 30.04
N TYR A 212 18.03 -28.39 28.80
CA TYR A 212 17.19 -27.54 27.98
C TYR A 212 15.89 -28.27 27.58
N ASP A 213 14.74 -27.72 27.96
CA ASP A 213 13.42 -28.37 27.85
C ASP A 213 12.45 -27.62 26.93
N VAL A 214 12.94 -26.78 26.03
CA VAL A 214 12.10 -26.07 25.06
C VAL A 214 11.96 -26.93 23.80
N ASP A 215 10.72 -27.20 23.41
CA ASP A 215 10.39 -27.91 22.17
C ASP A 215 10.35 -26.93 20.98
N HIS A 216 11.43 -26.91 20.21
CA HIS A 216 11.58 -26.03 19.04
C HIS A 216 10.55 -26.33 17.95
N ASN A 217 9.98 -27.53 17.88
CA ASN A 217 8.97 -27.86 16.87
C ASN A 217 7.65 -27.09 17.06
N ARG A 218 7.46 -26.48 18.24
CA ARG A 218 6.32 -25.60 18.54
C ARG A 218 6.51 -24.18 17.99
N ILE A 219 7.73 -23.81 17.59
CA ILE A 219 8.03 -22.50 17.01
C ILE A 219 8.04 -22.64 15.50
N GLN A 220 7.01 -22.11 14.85
CA GLN A 220 6.95 -22.22 13.40
C GLN A 220 7.98 -21.33 12.70
N PRO A 221 8.56 -21.75 11.56
CA PRO A 221 9.55 -20.97 10.80
C PRO A 221 9.09 -19.55 10.42
N LEU A 222 7.78 -19.35 10.24
CA LEU A 222 7.16 -18.04 10.03
C LEU A 222 7.53 -17.00 11.11
N SER A 223 7.97 -17.47 12.29
CA SER A 223 8.29 -16.65 13.45
C SER A 223 9.70 -16.08 13.45
N TYR A 224 10.59 -16.57 12.58
CA TYR A 224 11.99 -16.16 12.60
C TYR A 224 12.72 -16.31 11.25
N LYS A 225 12.38 -17.32 10.45
CA LYS A 225 13.09 -17.65 9.21
C LYS A 225 12.65 -16.82 8.01
N GLY A 226 11.36 -16.52 7.94
CA GLY A 226 10.83 -15.71 6.86
C GLY A 226 9.33 -15.49 7.03
N PHE A 227 8.94 -14.22 7.03
CA PHE A 227 7.55 -13.80 7.09
C PHE A 227 7.23 -12.87 5.93
N VAL A 228 6.27 -13.27 5.10
CA VAL A 228 5.77 -12.46 3.98
C VAL A 228 4.31 -12.11 4.27
N PRO A 229 4.01 -10.84 4.61
CA PRO A 229 2.64 -10.40 4.83
C PRO A 229 1.89 -10.24 3.51
N ASN A 230 0.59 -10.50 3.54
CA ASN A 230 -0.33 -10.13 2.48
C ASN A 230 -1.41 -9.20 3.02
N LEU A 231 -1.62 -8.07 2.35
CA LEU A 231 -2.62 -7.07 2.70
C LEU A 231 -2.96 -6.21 1.49
N ASP A 232 -4.15 -5.62 1.51
CA ASP A 232 -4.61 -4.69 0.47
C ASP A 232 -5.41 -3.58 1.12
N VAL A 233 -5.04 -2.33 0.86
CA VAL A 233 -5.71 -1.15 1.41
C VAL A 233 -6.05 -0.19 0.30
N ILE A 234 -7.32 0.15 0.20
CA ILE A 234 -7.86 1.06 -0.80
C ILE A 234 -8.31 2.32 -0.09
N TYR A 235 -7.68 3.44 -0.40
CA TYR A 235 -8.11 4.77 -0.02
C TYR A 235 -8.91 5.42 -1.13
N LYS A 236 -9.86 6.28 -0.74
CA LYS A 236 -10.58 7.16 -1.65
C LYS A 236 -10.44 8.62 -1.24
N ALA A 237 -10.49 9.51 -2.22
CA ALA A 237 -10.69 10.94 -2.06
C ALA A 237 -11.86 11.42 -2.93
N ALA A 238 -12.39 12.60 -2.63
CA ALA A 238 -13.49 13.19 -3.38
C ALA A 238 -13.11 13.40 -4.87
N PRO A 239 -14.09 13.33 -5.79
CA PRO A 239 -13.85 13.45 -7.23
C PRO A 239 -13.21 14.79 -7.65
N ASP A 240 -13.45 15.84 -6.88
CA ASP A 240 -12.97 17.21 -7.05
C ASP A 240 -11.83 17.59 -6.08
N GLU A 241 -11.31 16.65 -5.28
CA GLU A 241 -10.25 16.91 -4.32
C GLU A 241 -8.99 17.47 -4.99
N THR A 242 -8.29 18.40 -4.34
CA THR A 242 -7.10 19.06 -4.91
C THR A 242 -5.93 19.05 -3.95
N GLY A 243 -4.74 19.48 -4.39
CA GLY A 243 -3.54 19.52 -3.57
C GLY A 243 -3.02 18.11 -3.29
N SER A 244 -2.41 17.86 -2.14
CA SER A 244 -1.71 16.59 -1.91
C SER A 244 -2.01 15.92 -0.58
N THR A 245 -1.78 14.61 -0.54
CA THR A 245 -1.78 13.78 0.66
C THR A 245 -0.54 12.90 0.65
N GLU A 246 0.21 12.92 1.75
CA GLU A 246 1.27 11.94 2.01
C GLU A 246 0.68 10.70 2.67
N PHE A 247 1.05 9.53 2.15
CA PHE A 247 0.74 8.22 2.72
C PHE A 247 2.01 7.66 3.34
N LYS A 248 1.95 7.40 4.65
CA LYS A 248 3.04 6.79 5.41
C LYS A 248 2.76 5.32 5.65
N ILE A 249 3.75 4.48 5.42
CA ILE A 249 3.71 3.05 5.65
C ILE A 249 4.78 2.70 6.68
N ASP A 250 4.35 2.16 7.82
CA ASP A 250 5.23 1.68 8.89
C ASP A 250 5.13 0.15 8.98
N SER A 251 6.25 -0.52 8.75
CA SER A 251 6.39 -1.98 8.76
C SER A 251 7.34 -2.39 9.86
N SER A 252 6.89 -3.21 10.80
CA SER A 252 7.66 -3.48 12.01
C SER A 252 7.59 -4.93 12.47
N VAL A 253 8.63 -5.35 13.18
CA VAL A 253 8.71 -6.62 13.89
C VAL A 253 9.00 -6.36 15.36
N ASN A 254 8.28 -7.04 16.24
CA ASN A 254 8.49 -7.00 17.67
C ASN A 254 9.37 -8.18 18.09
N ILE A 255 10.67 -7.94 18.15
CA ILE A 255 11.69 -8.94 18.45
C ILE A 255 11.57 -9.34 19.91
N ARG A 256 11.48 -10.65 20.15
CA ARG A 256 11.33 -11.22 21.48
C ARG A 256 12.38 -12.30 21.72
N PRO A 257 13.35 -12.10 22.64
CA PRO A 257 14.13 -13.20 23.19
C PRO A 257 13.25 -14.12 24.03
N ILE A 258 13.57 -15.42 24.04
CA ILE A 258 12.84 -16.42 24.84
C ILE A 258 13.71 -16.82 26.03
N TYR A 259 13.19 -16.62 27.24
CA TYR A 259 13.86 -17.01 28.47
C TYR A 259 13.09 -18.11 29.19
N THR A 260 13.81 -19.16 29.59
CA THR A 260 13.28 -20.24 30.44
C THR A 260 14.24 -20.52 31.58
N GLY A 261 13.77 -21.14 32.65
CA GLY A 261 14.54 -21.40 33.85
C GLY A 261 14.21 -22.73 34.48
N ILE A 262 15.18 -23.25 35.24
CA ILE A 262 15.04 -24.45 36.05
C ILE A 262 15.14 -24.04 37.52
N TYR A 263 14.06 -24.26 38.26
CA TYR A 263 14.04 -24.12 39.71
C TYR A 263 14.25 -25.48 40.36
N LYS A 264 15.20 -25.57 41.29
CA LYS A 264 15.48 -26.77 42.09
C LYS A 264 14.71 -26.71 43.39
N HIS A 265 13.95 -27.77 43.67
CA HIS A 265 13.18 -27.95 44.89
C HIS A 265 13.85 -28.98 45.80
N TYR A 266 14.05 -28.63 47.08
CA TYR A 266 14.57 -29.54 48.10
C TYR A 266 13.59 -29.71 49.27
N TYR A 267 13.30 -30.96 49.65
CA TYR A 267 12.35 -31.26 50.72
C TYR A 267 12.85 -32.36 51.67
N VAL A 268 14.14 -32.31 52.03
CA VAL A 268 14.84 -33.18 53.00
C VAL A 268 15.01 -34.63 52.57
N VAL A 269 13.91 -35.30 52.22
CA VAL A 269 13.86 -36.71 51.80
C VAL A 269 14.07 -36.90 50.28
N GLY A 270 14.25 -35.81 49.55
CA GLY A 270 14.44 -35.82 48.11
C GLY A 270 14.49 -34.41 47.52
N GLY A 271 14.53 -34.36 46.19
CA GLY A 271 14.45 -33.13 45.43
C GLY A 271 14.00 -33.41 44.01
N HIS A 272 13.45 -32.39 43.38
CA HIS A 272 13.09 -32.39 41.96
C HIS A 272 13.39 -31.03 41.36
N VAL A 273 13.23 -30.90 40.04
CA VAL A 273 13.31 -29.61 39.36
C VAL A 273 12.02 -29.29 38.65
N SER A 274 11.68 -28.01 38.58
CA SER A 274 10.57 -27.50 37.78
C SER A 274 11.08 -26.57 36.69
N PHE A 275 10.57 -26.73 35.48
CA PHE A 275 10.83 -25.83 34.36
C PHE A 275 9.82 -24.68 34.39
N GLN A 276 10.27 -23.46 34.06
CA GLN A 276 9.43 -22.27 33.98
C GLN A 276 9.83 -21.43 32.76
N GLY A 277 8.85 -20.82 32.11
CA GLY A 277 9.05 -19.82 31.07
C GLY A 277 8.76 -18.42 31.61
N PHE A 278 9.55 -17.45 31.16
CA PHE A 278 9.44 -16.07 31.61
C PHE A 278 8.82 -15.17 30.53
N GLU A 279 7.88 -14.33 30.94
CA GLU A 279 7.23 -13.32 30.11
C GLU A 279 7.68 -11.91 30.46
N ASP A 280 8.93 -11.60 30.15
CA ASP A 280 9.52 -10.28 30.38
C ASP A 280 9.17 -9.36 29.18
N VAL A 281 8.01 -8.69 29.24
CA VAL A 281 7.51 -7.83 28.15
C VAL A 281 8.43 -6.65 27.87
N ASP A 282 9.11 -6.15 28.90
CA ASP A 282 10.09 -5.06 28.87
C ASP A 282 11.38 -5.40 28.11
N LYS A 283 11.65 -6.70 27.90
CA LYS A 283 12.80 -7.18 27.11
C LYS A 283 12.48 -7.43 25.64
N ARG A 284 11.33 -6.97 25.15
CA ARG A 284 10.98 -7.01 23.73
C ARG A 284 11.40 -5.71 23.05
N ARG A 285 11.86 -5.77 21.80
CA ARG A 285 12.23 -4.57 21.04
C ARG A 285 11.52 -4.55 19.69
N ARG A 286 10.77 -3.48 19.44
CA ARG A 286 10.18 -3.24 18.11
C ARG A 286 11.14 -2.47 17.23
N VAL A 287 11.41 -3.02 16.04
CA VAL A 287 12.14 -2.34 14.98
C VAL A 287 11.16 -2.02 13.85
N THR A 288 11.21 -0.79 13.35
CA THR A 288 10.29 -0.28 12.33
C THR A 288 11.07 0.25 11.13
N ALA A 289 10.71 -0.23 9.95
CA ALA A 289 11.07 0.38 8.68
C ALA A 289 9.89 1.23 8.19
N SER A 290 10.13 2.51 7.93
CA SER A 290 9.12 3.46 7.48
C SER A 290 9.42 3.92 6.06
N THR A 291 8.39 4.05 5.25
CA THR A 291 8.45 4.71 3.94
C THR A 291 7.24 5.61 3.76
N SER A 292 7.33 6.60 2.88
CA SER A 292 6.20 7.43 2.51
C SER A 292 6.24 7.80 1.04
N PHE A 293 5.07 8.12 0.50
CA PHE A 293 4.94 8.68 -0.84
C PHE A 293 3.83 9.74 -0.83
N LYS A 294 3.97 10.71 -1.73
CA LYS A 294 3.05 11.84 -1.86
C LYS A 294 2.20 11.68 -3.11
N VAL A 295 0.89 11.84 -2.95
CA VAL A 295 -0.08 11.84 -4.04
C VAL A 295 -0.57 13.26 -4.27
N ASP A 296 -0.44 13.75 -5.50
CA ASP A 296 -1.08 14.98 -5.96
C ASP A 296 -2.43 14.66 -6.60
N TRP A 297 -3.51 15.11 -5.97
CA TRP A 297 -4.87 14.86 -6.45
C TRP A 297 -5.17 15.56 -7.78
N ASN A 298 -4.36 16.53 -8.19
CA ASN A 298 -4.48 17.17 -9.50
C ASN A 298 -3.80 16.38 -10.62
N HIS A 299 -3.12 15.28 -10.30
CA HIS A 299 -2.43 14.45 -11.29
C HIS A 299 -3.42 13.94 -12.36
N PRO A 300 -3.08 13.98 -13.66
CA PRO A 300 -3.99 13.66 -14.76
C PRO A 300 -4.64 12.28 -14.67
N VAL A 301 -3.96 11.30 -14.08
CA VAL A 301 -4.49 9.94 -13.85
C VAL A 301 -5.85 9.96 -13.11
N PHE A 302 -6.07 10.96 -12.25
CA PHE A 302 -7.29 11.09 -11.46
C PHE A 302 -8.48 11.67 -12.21
N THR A 303 -8.30 12.05 -13.47
CA THR A 303 -9.41 12.33 -14.39
C THR A 303 -10.06 11.06 -14.91
N GLY A 304 -9.36 9.93 -14.88
CA GLY A 304 -9.80 8.66 -15.49
C GLY A 304 -9.76 8.66 -17.01
N GLY A 305 -9.39 9.78 -17.63
CA GLY A 305 -9.30 9.93 -19.07
C GLY A 305 -7.98 9.46 -19.63
N ARG A 306 -8.03 8.97 -20.86
CA ARG A 306 -6.83 8.76 -21.67
C ARG A 306 -6.49 10.07 -22.35
N PRO A 307 -5.26 10.60 -22.22
CA PRO A 307 -4.89 11.81 -22.90
C PRO A 307 -4.95 11.65 -24.43
N VAL A 308 -5.38 12.70 -25.11
CA VAL A 308 -5.41 12.85 -26.56
C VAL A 308 -4.73 14.15 -26.96
N ASN A 309 -4.17 14.21 -28.16
CA ASN A 309 -3.67 15.45 -28.73
C ASN A 309 -4.74 16.09 -29.63
N LEU A 310 -4.59 17.39 -29.87
CA LEU A 310 -5.38 18.13 -30.86
C LEU A 310 -4.47 18.48 -32.03
N GLN A 311 -4.54 17.70 -33.10
CA GLN A 311 -3.74 17.90 -34.31
C GLN A 311 -4.44 18.86 -35.27
N LEU A 312 -3.68 19.82 -35.81
CA LEU A 312 -4.17 20.79 -36.78
C LEU A 312 -4.16 20.17 -38.19
N GLY A 313 -5.33 19.72 -38.65
CA GLY A 313 -5.48 19.06 -39.94
C GLY A 313 -5.04 19.92 -41.12
N GLY A 314 -4.17 19.38 -41.99
CA GLY A 314 -3.61 20.13 -43.12
C GLY A 314 -2.44 21.06 -42.78
N PHE A 315 -1.93 21.00 -41.54
CA PHE A 315 -0.78 21.77 -41.06
C PHE A 315 0.35 20.85 -40.56
N ASP A 316 1.06 20.23 -41.52
CA ASP A 316 2.30 19.43 -41.40
C ASP A 316 2.65 18.89 -40.00
N ASN A 317 1.88 17.90 -39.53
CA ASN A 317 2.09 17.21 -38.26
C ASN A 317 2.25 18.14 -37.04
N ARG A 318 1.42 19.19 -36.96
CA ARG A 318 1.40 20.13 -35.84
C ARG A 318 0.28 19.82 -34.86
N CYS A 319 0.62 19.80 -33.58
CA CYS A 319 -0.28 19.62 -32.47
C CYS A 319 -0.35 20.91 -31.65
N LEU A 320 -1.52 21.13 -31.06
CA LEU A 320 -1.72 22.20 -30.10
C LEU A 320 -0.91 21.92 -28.84
N SER A 321 -0.12 22.90 -28.39
CA SER A 321 0.66 22.82 -27.17
C SER A 321 0.41 24.03 -26.27
N ALA A 322 0.27 23.76 -24.97
CA ALA A 322 0.19 24.77 -23.94
C ALA A 322 1.58 25.06 -23.36
N GLY A 323 2.06 26.29 -23.52
CA GLY A 323 3.31 26.76 -22.92
C GLY A 323 3.21 26.93 -21.40
N ALA A 324 4.33 27.34 -20.77
CA ALA A 324 4.42 27.53 -19.32
C ALA A 324 3.44 28.58 -18.77
N GLU A 325 3.13 29.61 -19.55
CA GLU A 325 2.10 30.63 -19.23
C GLU A 325 0.71 30.24 -19.77
N HIS A 326 0.53 28.97 -20.17
CA HIS A 326 -0.67 28.43 -20.78
C HIS A 326 -1.03 29.02 -22.15
N GLY A 327 -0.13 29.79 -22.76
CA GLY A 327 -0.27 30.26 -24.14
C GLY A 327 -0.33 29.08 -25.11
N LEU A 328 -1.22 29.17 -26.08
CA LEU A 328 -1.45 28.12 -27.06
C LEU A 328 -0.63 28.37 -28.32
N SER A 329 0.03 27.32 -28.81
CA SER A 329 0.82 27.38 -30.05
C SER A 329 0.77 26.05 -30.80
N ALA A 330 0.99 26.13 -32.10
CA ALA A 330 1.11 24.96 -32.96
C ALA A 330 2.58 24.53 -33.04
N VAL A 331 2.90 23.35 -32.51
CA VAL A 331 4.26 22.79 -32.49
C VAL A 331 4.26 21.39 -33.10
N THR A 332 5.43 20.83 -33.39
CA THR A 332 5.50 19.45 -33.91
C THR A 332 4.91 18.47 -32.90
N CYS A 333 4.07 17.55 -33.37
CA CYS A 333 3.44 16.55 -32.52
C CYS A 333 4.48 15.66 -31.82
N ASP A 334 4.33 15.50 -30.50
CA ASP A 334 5.11 14.61 -29.65
C ASP A 334 4.15 13.90 -28.67
N GLU A 335 3.94 12.61 -28.89
CA GLU A 335 3.01 11.78 -28.10
C GLU A 335 3.44 11.62 -26.64
N THR A 336 4.71 11.93 -26.31
CA THR A 336 5.22 11.88 -24.93
C THR A 336 5.05 13.21 -24.20
N SER A 337 4.65 14.28 -24.90
CA SER A 337 4.55 15.63 -24.34
C SER A 337 3.23 15.85 -23.61
N ALA A 338 3.31 16.00 -22.28
CA ALA A 338 2.16 16.39 -21.45
C ALA A 338 1.58 17.77 -21.84
N ALA A 339 2.40 18.66 -22.40
CA ALA A 339 1.98 19.98 -22.86
C ALA A 339 1.07 19.94 -24.11
N GLN A 340 1.09 18.82 -24.85
CA GLN A 340 0.23 18.58 -26.03
C GLN A 340 -0.97 17.68 -25.72
N SER A 341 -1.04 17.21 -24.48
CA SER A 341 -1.99 16.21 -24.03
C SER A 341 -3.20 16.87 -23.37
N PHE A 342 -4.38 16.48 -23.80
CA PHE A 342 -5.66 16.94 -23.28
C PHE A 342 -6.54 15.77 -22.90
N ILE A 343 -7.42 15.96 -21.92
CA ILE A 343 -8.44 15.01 -21.53
C ILE A 343 -9.77 15.59 -21.97
N TYR A 344 -10.47 14.85 -22.83
CA TYR A 344 -11.82 15.20 -23.26
C TYR A 344 -12.82 14.67 -22.23
N ASP A 345 -13.22 15.54 -21.30
CA ASP A 345 -13.93 15.14 -20.09
C ASP A 345 -15.44 14.91 -20.30
N GLN A 346 -16.14 14.56 -19.21
CA GLN A 346 -17.58 14.26 -19.21
C GLN A 346 -18.47 15.43 -19.64
N TYR A 347 -17.95 16.66 -19.58
CA TYR A 347 -18.68 17.86 -20.01
C TYR A 347 -18.35 18.24 -21.46
N GLY A 348 -17.50 17.47 -22.14
CA GLY A 348 -16.97 17.78 -23.46
C GLY A 348 -15.94 18.91 -23.43
N ARG A 349 -15.18 19.07 -22.34
CA ARG A 349 -14.10 20.07 -22.26
C ARG A 349 -12.77 19.42 -22.62
N TYR A 350 -11.90 20.15 -23.30
CA TYR A 350 -10.49 19.75 -23.46
C TYR A 350 -9.68 20.33 -22.31
N VAL A 351 -9.49 19.50 -21.28
CA VAL A 351 -8.72 19.83 -20.07
C VAL A 351 -7.25 19.50 -20.31
N SER A 352 -6.33 20.41 -19.96
CA SER A 352 -4.89 20.12 -20.11
C SER A 352 -4.44 19.00 -19.16
N ALA A 353 -3.68 18.05 -19.68
CA ALA A 353 -3.00 17.05 -18.86
C ALA A 353 -1.76 17.62 -18.14
N LEU A 354 -1.29 18.82 -18.50
CA LEU A 354 -0.21 19.48 -17.77
C LEU A 354 -0.73 20.21 -16.52
N ASP A 355 -1.89 20.88 -16.64
CA ASP A 355 -2.59 21.51 -15.52
C ASP A 355 -4.11 21.27 -15.66
N THR A 356 -4.66 20.39 -14.84
CA THR A 356 -6.07 19.98 -14.89
C THR A 356 -7.05 21.09 -14.52
N ARG A 357 -6.57 22.27 -14.13
CA ARG A 357 -7.37 23.48 -13.90
C ARG A 357 -7.49 24.36 -15.14
N ARG A 358 -6.85 23.99 -16.25
CA ARG A 358 -6.83 24.76 -17.50
C ARG A 358 -7.56 24.04 -18.62
N CYS A 359 -8.44 24.76 -19.32
CA CYS A 359 -9.33 24.25 -20.35
C CYS A 359 -9.23 25.09 -21.63
N LEU A 360 -9.41 24.45 -22.78
CA LEU A 360 -9.57 25.13 -24.07
C LEU A 360 -10.91 25.89 -24.09
N ASP A 361 -10.86 27.19 -24.40
CA ASP A 361 -12.02 28.08 -24.35
C ASP A 361 -12.18 28.83 -25.67
N GLY A 362 -13.34 28.71 -26.30
CA GLY A 362 -13.66 29.40 -27.56
C GLY A 362 -13.71 30.92 -27.42
N ASN A 363 -13.84 31.46 -26.20
CA ASN A 363 -13.78 32.91 -25.96
C ASN A 363 -12.35 33.46 -26.00
N ASN A 364 -11.33 32.61 -25.82
CA ASN A 364 -9.93 32.98 -25.94
C ASN A 364 -9.09 31.78 -26.35
N LEU A 365 -8.85 31.65 -27.65
CA LEU A 365 -8.09 30.55 -28.24
C LEU A 365 -6.57 30.78 -28.26
N GLY A 366 -6.08 31.93 -27.79
CA GLY A 366 -4.65 32.20 -27.64
C GLY A 366 -4.05 31.63 -26.35
N GLN A 367 -4.88 31.26 -25.38
CA GLN A 367 -4.43 30.79 -24.07
C GLN A 367 -5.48 29.92 -23.39
N LEU A 368 -5.06 28.84 -22.72
CA LEU A 368 -5.97 28.06 -21.90
C LEU A 368 -6.51 28.86 -20.72
N GLN A 369 -7.82 28.74 -20.48
CA GLN A 369 -8.51 29.46 -19.42
C GLN A 369 -8.75 28.57 -18.20
N SER A 370 -9.10 29.17 -17.06
CA SER A 370 -9.52 28.40 -15.89
C SER A 370 -10.77 27.58 -16.22
N CYS A 371 -10.72 26.28 -15.94
CA CYS A 371 -11.83 25.37 -16.19
C CYS A 371 -13.08 25.78 -15.42
N SER A 372 -14.21 25.83 -16.10
CA SER A 372 -15.52 26.20 -15.57
C SER A 372 -16.62 25.38 -16.25
N LEU A 373 -17.88 25.66 -15.92
CA LEU A 373 -19.04 25.08 -16.59
C LEU A 373 -19.49 25.89 -17.82
N SER A 374 -18.74 26.92 -18.21
CA SER A 374 -19.03 27.77 -19.38
C SER A 374 -19.21 26.93 -20.65
N LEU A 375 -20.23 27.26 -21.44
CA LEU A 375 -20.45 26.63 -22.74
C LEU A 375 -19.30 26.92 -23.71
N GLY A 376 -18.57 28.02 -23.52
CA GLY A 376 -17.40 28.37 -24.34
C GLY A 376 -16.26 27.36 -24.20
N GLN A 377 -16.24 26.56 -23.13
CA GLN A 377 -15.23 25.52 -22.91
C GLN A 377 -15.69 24.13 -23.35
N ARG A 378 -16.92 24.01 -23.83
CA ARG A 378 -17.50 22.72 -24.23
C ARG A 378 -17.47 22.60 -25.75
N TRP A 379 -16.97 21.46 -26.18
CA TRP A 379 -16.70 21.15 -27.57
C TRP A 379 -17.47 19.89 -27.96
N GLU A 380 -17.82 19.80 -29.24
CA GLU A 380 -18.52 18.64 -29.78
C GLU A 380 -18.05 18.34 -31.19
N TRP A 381 -17.68 17.09 -31.44
CA TRP A 381 -17.32 16.63 -32.77
C TRP A 381 -18.57 16.53 -33.63
N LYS A 382 -18.52 17.10 -34.83
CA LYS A 382 -19.54 16.85 -35.84
C LYS A 382 -19.42 15.41 -36.37
N ALA A 383 -20.55 14.71 -36.41
CA ALA A 383 -20.61 13.35 -36.91
C ALA A 383 -20.01 13.23 -38.32
N ASP A 384 -19.28 12.15 -38.56
CA ASP A 384 -18.63 11.82 -39.84
C ASP A 384 -17.72 12.94 -40.40
N SER A 385 -17.09 13.71 -39.51
CA SER A 385 -16.18 14.80 -39.88
C SER A 385 -15.03 14.99 -38.87
N ASP A 386 -14.02 15.77 -39.27
CA ASP A 386 -12.94 16.25 -38.41
C ASP A 386 -13.19 17.68 -37.89
N ALA A 387 -14.44 18.15 -37.95
CA ALA A 387 -14.81 19.45 -37.45
C ALA A 387 -15.19 19.37 -35.96
N LEU A 388 -14.55 20.23 -35.15
CA LEU A 388 -14.85 20.39 -33.74
C LEU A 388 -15.64 21.69 -33.53
N SER A 389 -16.85 21.60 -32.99
CA SER A 389 -17.76 22.73 -32.78
C SER A 389 -17.71 23.24 -31.34
N ASN A 390 -17.84 24.54 -31.15
CA ASN A 390 -18.01 25.17 -29.84
C ASN A 390 -19.49 25.31 -29.48
N LEU A 391 -19.90 24.86 -28.29
CA LEU A 391 -21.31 24.89 -27.88
C LEU A 391 -21.86 26.29 -27.59
N SER A 392 -21.01 27.28 -27.30
CA SER A 392 -21.47 28.66 -27.02
C SER A 392 -21.61 29.48 -28.29
N ALA A 393 -20.61 29.41 -29.17
CA ALA A 393 -20.58 30.21 -30.39
C ALA A 393 -21.35 29.57 -31.56
N HIS A 394 -21.61 28.26 -31.50
CA HIS A 394 -22.11 27.47 -32.62
C HIS A 394 -21.21 27.56 -33.87
N GLN A 395 -19.91 27.74 -33.64
CA GLN A 395 -18.87 27.89 -34.66
C GLN A 395 -17.85 26.75 -34.57
N LEU A 396 -17.13 26.52 -35.66
CA LEU A 396 -16.12 25.48 -35.78
C LEU A 396 -14.74 25.99 -35.38
N LEU A 397 -13.97 25.16 -34.68
CA LEU A 397 -12.56 25.40 -34.42
C LEU A 397 -11.77 25.24 -35.72
N GLY A 398 -11.18 26.33 -36.18
CA GLY A 398 -10.25 26.35 -37.30
C GLY A 398 -8.89 26.89 -36.88
N HIS A 399 -7.97 26.86 -37.84
CA HIS A 399 -6.64 27.41 -37.67
C HIS A 399 -6.14 28.05 -38.96
N ASN A 400 -5.24 29.02 -38.81
CA ASN A 400 -4.54 29.63 -39.93
C ASN A 400 -3.54 28.63 -40.53
N LYS A 401 -3.62 28.36 -41.84
CA LYS A 401 -2.77 27.38 -42.54
C LYS A 401 -1.29 27.74 -42.63
N GLN A 402 -0.90 28.96 -42.27
CA GLN A 402 0.49 29.43 -42.30
C GLN A 402 1.06 29.57 -40.88
N THR A 403 0.27 30.13 -39.95
CA THR A 403 0.73 30.41 -38.58
C THR A 403 0.30 29.37 -37.55
N GLY A 404 -0.72 28.57 -37.84
CA GLY A 404 -1.35 27.64 -36.90
C GLY A 404 -2.20 28.32 -35.81
N GLU A 405 -2.42 29.63 -35.91
CA GLU A 405 -3.22 30.40 -34.96
C GLU A 405 -4.69 29.95 -35.01
N LEU A 406 -5.27 29.71 -33.84
CA LEU A 406 -6.63 29.19 -33.69
C LEU A 406 -7.68 30.30 -33.77
N ALA A 407 -8.81 30.02 -34.42
CA ALA A 407 -9.96 30.91 -34.45
C ALA A 407 -11.26 30.11 -34.60
N LEU A 408 -12.39 30.77 -34.37
CA LEU A 408 -13.72 30.21 -34.63
C LEU A 408 -14.24 30.70 -35.98
N TYR A 409 -14.83 29.78 -36.76
CA TYR A 409 -15.35 30.03 -38.10
C TYR A 409 -16.79 29.53 -38.22
N ASP A 410 -17.59 30.20 -39.03
CA ASP A 410 -18.94 29.72 -39.36
C ASP A 410 -18.86 28.45 -40.23
N GLU A 411 -19.96 27.69 -40.32
CA GLU A 411 -19.98 26.42 -41.07
C GLU A 411 -19.67 26.56 -42.57
N ASN A 412 -19.71 27.79 -43.09
CA ASN A 412 -19.45 28.11 -44.50
C ASN A 412 -18.01 28.61 -44.77
N GLY A 413 -17.16 28.69 -43.73
CA GLY A 413 -15.81 29.25 -43.82
C GLY A 413 -15.73 30.68 -43.33
#